data_AF-A0A7J9NDX7-F1
#
_entry.id   AF-A0A7J9NDX7-F1
#
_cell.length_a   1.000
_cell.length_b   1.000
_cell.length_c   1.000
_cell.angle_alpha   90.00
_cell.angle_beta   90.00
_cell.angle_gamma   90.00
#
_symmetry.space_group_name_H-M   'P 1'
#
loop_
_entity.id
_entity.type
_entity.pdbx_description
1 polymer ?
#
loop_
_entity_poly.entity_id
_entity_poly.type
_entity_poly.pdbx_seq_one_letter_code
_entity_poly.pdbx_strand_id
1 'polypeptide(L)'
;MKRLAVSLMMNPEYIEWWEIIRQDFEKRNSELEKKIEQMKEENMNLKLDMDVQKLETKKLRKRKNKAEGDLDSLKTNYKKLRFSMRTARLGKTSEQWCQEIQEEKIKDDRWER
;
A
#
# COMPACT_ATOMS: atom_id res chain seq x y z
N MET A 1 -35.27 65.88 -22.07
CA MET A 1 -35.34 64.42 -22.26
C MET A 1 -34.74 63.59 -21.11
N LYS A 2 -33.61 63.96 -20.49
CA LYS A 2 -32.99 63.15 -19.40
C LYS A 2 -33.84 63.00 -18.12
N ARG A 3 -34.68 63.99 -17.75
CA ARG A 3 -35.52 63.90 -16.53
C ARG A 3 -36.63 62.84 -16.60
N LEU A 4 -37.17 62.56 -17.78
CA LEU A 4 -38.25 61.57 -17.96
C LEU A 4 -37.71 60.14 -17.83
N ALA A 5 -36.49 59.87 -18.31
CA ALA A 5 -35.83 58.57 -18.15
C ALA A 5 -35.50 58.27 -16.67
N VAL A 6 -35.04 59.28 -15.92
CA VAL A 6 -34.80 59.15 -14.47
C VAL A 6 -36.10 58.92 -13.70
N SER A 7 -37.21 59.54 -14.13
CA SER A 7 -38.52 59.36 -13.48
C SER A 7 -39.11 57.95 -13.71
N LEU A 8 -38.84 57.32 -14.85
CA LEU A 8 -39.21 55.91 -15.13
C LEU A 8 -38.33 54.92 -14.35
N MET A 9 -37.05 55.25 -14.18
CA MET A 9 -36.08 54.41 -13.48
C MET A 9 -36.24 54.42 -11.94
N MET A 10 -36.97 55.42 -11.42
CA MET A 10 -37.32 55.59 -10.00
C MET A 10 -38.77 55.21 -9.70
N ASN A 11 -39.38 54.34 -10.51
CA ASN A 11 -40.67 53.73 -10.15
C ASN A 11 -40.45 52.78 -8.95
N PRO A 12 -41.16 52.97 -7.82
CA PRO A 12 -41.03 52.11 -6.63
C PRO A 12 -41.13 50.61 -6.93
N GLU A 13 -42.02 50.21 -7.84
CA GLU A 13 -42.19 48.80 -8.24
C GLU A 13 -40.93 48.23 -8.90
N TYR A 14 -40.22 49.03 -9.69
CA TYR A 14 -38.99 48.63 -10.35
C TYR A 14 -37.86 48.50 -9.32
N ILE A 15 -37.75 49.43 -8.38
CA ILE A 15 -36.75 49.39 -7.30
C ILE A 15 -36.94 48.15 -6.44
N GLU A 16 -38.17 47.84 -6.01
CA GLU A 16 -38.49 46.64 -5.25
C GLU A 16 -38.13 45.36 -6.01
N TRP A 17 -38.42 45.30 -7.31
CA TRP A 17 -38.06 44.14 -8.14
C TRP A 17 -36.55 43.94 -8.27
N TRP A 18 -35.77 45.01 -8.41
CA TRP A 18 -34.30 44.94 -8.37
C TRP A 18 -33.74 44.49 -7.03
N GLU A 19 -34.35 44.98 -5.95
CA GLU A 19 -33.97 44.61 -4.58
C GLU A 19 -34.15 43.11 -4.35
N ILE A 20 -35.28 42.54 -4.80
CA ILE A 20 -35.58 41.11 -4.73
C ILE A 20 -34.56 40.30 -5.52
N ILE A 21 -34.26 40.70 -6.77
CA ILE A 21 -33.29 39.98 -7.61
C ILE A 21 -31.89 40.03 -7.00
N ARG A 22 -31.48 41.17 -6.46
CA ARG A 22 -30.19 41.32 -5.79
C ARG A 22 -30.09 40.39 -4.59
N GLN A 23 -31.10 40.36 -3.72
CA GLN A 23 -31.11 39.48 -2.56
C GLN A 23 -31.07 38.00 -2.96
N ASP A 24 -31.82 37.61 -3.98
CA ASP A 24 -31.84 36.23 -4.48
C ASP A 24 -30.47 35.82 -5.05
N PHE A 25 -29.79 36.75 -5.72
CA PHE A 25 -28.43 36.56 -6.24
C PHE A 25 -27.40 36.44 -5.12
N GLU A 26 -27.43 37.33 -4.13
CA GLU A 26 -26.55 37.28 -2.96
C GLU A 26 -26.71 35.97 -2.18
N LYS A 27 -27.96 35.52 -2.00
CA LYS A 27 -28.25 34.24 -1.34
C LYS A 27 -27.63 33.07 -2.10
N ARG A 28 -27.81 33.00 -3.42
CA ARG A 28 -27.23 31.94 -4.26
C ARG A 28 -25.70 31.97 -4.24
N ASN A 29 -25.10 33.15 -4.25
CA ASN A 29 -23.64 33.27 -4.14
C ASN A 29 -23.13 32.75 -2.79
N SER A 30 -23.79 33.11 -1.69
CA SER A 30 -23.41 32.58 -0.36
C SER A 30 -23.52 31.05 -0.28
N GLU A 31 -24.56 30.47 -0.88
CA GLU A 31 -24.71 29.01 -0.96
C GLU A 31 -23.61 28.36 -1.80
N LEU A 32 -23.21 28.99 -2.91
CA LEU A 32 -22.11 28.52 -3.76
C LEU A 32 -20.76 28.60 -3.04
N GLU A 33 -20.48 29.69 -2.32
CA GLU A 33 -19.26 29.84 -1.53
C GLU A 33 -19.15 28.75 -0.46
N LYS A 34 -20.25 28.45 0.25
CA LYS A 34 -20.29 27.35 1.23
C LYS A 34 -20.00 25.99 0.58
N LYS A 35 -20.59 25.72 -0.59
CA LYS A 35 -20.31 24.48 -1.35
C LYS A 35 -18.85 24.40 -1.79
N ILE A 36 -18.27 25.52 -2.25
CA ILE A 36 -16.86 25.58 -2.64
C ILE A 36 -15.97 25.26 -1.44
N GLU A 37 -16.27 25.82 -0.27
CA GLU A 37 -15.47 25.58 0.93
C GLU A 37 -15.56 24.13 1.39
N GLN A 38 -16.77 23.55 1.42
CA GLN A 38 -16.96 22.13 1.69
C GLN A 38 -16.18 21.24 0.72
N MET A 39 -16.25 21.52 -0.59
CA MET A 39 -15.50 20.76 -1.60
C MET A 39 -13.98 20.89 -1.43
N LYS A 40 -13.47 22.05 -0.99
CA LYS A 40 -12.05 22.21 -0.68
C LYS A 40 -11.63 21.34 0.51
N GLU A 41 -12.42 21.33 1.57
CA GLU A 41 -12.17 20.51 2.76
C GLU A 41 -12.18 19.02 2.41
N GLU A 42 -13.21 18.56 1.68
CA GLU A 42 -13.30 17.18 1.18
C GLU A 42 -12.09 16.81 0.31
N ASN A 43 -11.68 17.70 -0.60
CA ASN A 43 -10.50 17.47 -1.45
C ASN A 43 -9.19 17.41 -0.65
N MET A 44 -9.03 18.21 0.40
CA MET A 44 -7.87 18.13 1.29
C MET A 44 -7.83 16.79 2.03
N ASN A 45 -8.97 16.33 2.54
CA ASN A 45 -9.08 15.04 3.23
C ASN A 45 -8.74 13.87 2.30
N LEU A 46 -9.31 13.86 1.09
CA LEU A 46 -9.01 12.83 0.09
C LEU A 46 -7.52 12.78 -0.29
N LYS A 47 -6.86 13.94 -0.35
CA LYS A 47 -5.43 14.01 -0.61
C LYS A 47 -4.61 13.39 0.53
N LEU A 48 -4.99 13.64 1.79
CA LEU A 48 -4.35 13.02 2.95
C LEU A 48 -4.54 11.49 2.94
N ASP A 49 -5.75 11.01 2.67
CA ASP A 49 -6.03 9.57 2.59
C ASP A 49 -5.19 8.89 1.49
N MET A 50 -5.06 9.53 0.32
CA MET A 50 -4.21 9.03 -0.75
C MET A 50 -2.73 8.95 -0.33
N ASP A 51 -2.22 9.94 0.39
CA ASP A 51 -0.85 9.93 0.90
C ASP A 51 -0.63 8.84 1.96
N VAL A 52 -1.61 8.59 2.82
CA VAL A 52 -1.59 7.46 3.78
C VAL A 52 -1.54 6.13 3.05
N GLN A 53 -2.44 5.89 2.09
CA GLN A 53 -2.46 4.66 1.29
C GLN A 53 -1.15 4.43 0.55
N LYS A 54 -0.55 5.50 0.00
CA LYS A 54 0.75 5.44 -0.67
C LYS A 54 1.88 5.02 0.28
N LEU A 55 1.89 5.55 1.51
CA LEU A 55 2.86 5.19 2.54
C LEU A 55 2.72 3.74 3.00
N GLU A 56 1.49 3.27 3.22
CA GLU A 56 1.20 1.88 3.58
C GLU A 56 1.64 0.92 2.48
N THR A 57 1.29 1.21 1.23
CA THR A 57 1.70 0.42 0.07
C THR A 57 3.22 0.32 -0.04
N LYS A 58 3.94 1.43 0.19
CA LYS A 58 5.41 1.45 0.20
C LYS A 58 5.99 0.59 1.32
N LYS A 59 5.41 0.64 2.53
CA LYS A 59 5.82 -0.22 3.67
C LYS A 59 5.59 -1.70 3.36
N LEU A 60 4.44 -2.05 2.80
CA LEU A 60 4.12 -3.43 2.41
C LEU A 60 5.09 -3.95 1.36
N ARG A 61 5.41 -3.15 0.35
CA ARG A 61 6.38 -3.53 -0.70
C ARG A 61 7.77 -3.80 -0.13
N LYS A 62 8.24 -2.98 0.82
CA LYS A 62 9.52 -3.22 1.51
C LYS A 62 9.51 -4.52 2.32
N ARG A 63 8.43 -4.79 3.06
CA ARG A 63 8.28 -6.02 3.85
C ARG A 63 8.25 -7.26 2.95
N LYS A 64 7.50 -7.20 1.84
CA LYS A 64 7.45 -8.27 0.84
C LYS A 64 8.84 -8.60 0.29
N ASN A 65 9.57 -7.58 -0.17
CA ASN A 65 10.91 -7.78 -0.73
C ASN A 65 11.89 -8.37 0.29
N LYS A 66 11.80 -7.97 1.57
CA LYS A 66 12.61 -8.58 2.64
C LYS A 66 12.25 -10.05 2.83
N ALA A 67 10.97 -10.37 2.96
CA ALA A 67 10.51 -11.76 3.13
C ALA A 67 10.91 -12.65 1.95
N GLU A 68 10.88 -12.13 0.73
CA GLU A 68 11.34 -12.82 -0.48
C GLU A 68 12.85 -13.09 -0.44
N GLY A 69 13.67 -12.11 -0.05
CA GLY A 69 15.10 -12.30 0.16
C GLY A 69 15.43 -13.31 1.27
N ASP A 70 14.70 -13.26 2.38
CA ASP A 70 14.85 -14.21 3.49
C ASP A 70 14.49 -15.64 3.04
N LEU A 71 13.45 -15.80 2.22
CA LEU A 71 13.05 -17.07 1.63
C LEU A 71 14.10 -17.64 0.67
N ASP A 72 14.68 -16.80 -0.20
CA ASP A 72 15.73 -17.20 -1.12
C ASP A 72 17.03 -17.61 -0.40
N SER A 73 17.38 -16.90 0.67
CA SER A 73 18.48 -17.27 1.57
C SER A 73 18.21 -18.62 2.23
N LEU A 74 17.02 -18.82 2.80
CA LEU A 74 16.63 -20.08 3.43
C LEU A 74 16.67 -21.24 2.43
N LYS A 75 16.16 -21.06 1.22
CA LYS A 75 16.21 -22.05 0.13
C LYS A 75 17.64 -22.43 -0.22
N THR A 76 18.54 -21.45 -0.26
CA THR A 76 19.96 -21.67 -0.53
C THR A 76 20.64 -22.43 0.61
N ASN A 77 20.40 -22.02 1.85
CA ASN A 77 20.96 -22.68 3.03
C ASN A 77 20.47 -24.12 3.16
N TYR A 78 19.18 -24.36 2.90
CA TYR A 78 18.62 -25.70 2.88
C TYR A 78 19.28 -26.60 1.82
N LYS A 79 19.49 -26.08 0.60
CA LYS A 79 20.21 -26.82 -0.45
C LYS A 79 21.63 -27.18 -0.03
N LYS A 80 22.35 -26.23 0.58
CA LYS A 80 23.71 -26.47 1.11
C LYS A 80 23.70 -27.53 2.19
N LEU A 81 22.83 -27.41 3.19
CA LEU A 81 22.68 -28.38 4.27
C LEU A 81 22.41 -29.79 3.72
N ARG A 82 21.44 -29.92 2.81
CA ARG A 82 21.10 -31.19 2.16
C ARG A 82 22.30 -31.78 1.41
N PHE A 83 23.08 -30.94 0.72
CA PHE A 83 24.30 -31.37 0.05
C PHE A 83 25.36 -31.85 1.05
N SER A 84 25.61 -31.08 2.11
CA SER A 84 26.54 -31.46 3.18
C SER A 84 26.14 -32.77 3.87
N MET A 85 24.86 -32.99 4.15
CA MET A 85 24.36 -34.26 4.72
C MET A 85 24.61 -35.45 3.79
N ARG A 86 24.47 -35.26 2.47
CA ARG A 86 24.81 -36.30 1.48
C ARG A 86 26.31 -36.59 1.46
N THR A 87 27.15 -35.56 1.45
CA THR A 87 28.61 -35.70 1.45
C THR A 87 29.12 -36.37 2.74
N ALA A 88 28.58 -35.98 3.89
CA ALA A 88 28.92 -36.57 5.18
C ALA A 88 28.30 -37.98 5.39
N ARG A 89 27.61 -38.53 4.37
CA ARG A 89 26.92 -39.84 4.45
C ARG A 89 25.90 -39.94 5.59
N LEU A 90 25.45 -38.81 6.15
CA LEU A 90 24.46 -38.71 7.23
C LEU A 90 23.03 -39.03 6.77
N GLY A 91 22.82 -39.24 5.47
CA GLY A 91 21.54 -39.71 4.91
C GLY A 91 21.34 -41.24 4.95
N LYS A 92 22.30 -41.98 5.51
CA LYS A 92 22.22 -43.44 5.65
C LYS A 92 21.24 -43.82 6.76
N THR A 93 20.47 -44.87 6.53
CA THR A 93 19.67 -45.50 7.59
C THR A 93 20.58 -46.21 8.59
N SER A 94 20.09 -46.44 9.81
CA SER A 94 20.80 -47.19 10.86
C SER A 94 21.36 -48.52 10.35
N GLU A 95 20.60 -49.24 9.52
CA GLU A 95 21.01 -50.52 8.94
C GLU A 95 22.20 -50.38 7.99
N GLN A 96 22.23 -49.35 7.16
CA GLN A 96 23.37 -49.07 6.27
C GLN A 96 24.64 -48.75 7.05
N TRP A 97 24.53 -48.14 8.23
CA TRP A 97 25.67 -47.92 9.13
C TRP A 97 26.16 -49.22 9.77
N CYS A 98 25.23 -50.04 10.29
CA CYS A 98 25.59 -51.33 10.89
C CYS A 98 26.28 -52.27 9.88
N GLN A 99 25.84 -52.24 8.62
CA GLN A 99 26.39 -53.07 7.56
C GLN A 99 27.81 -52.63 7.15
N GLU A 100 28.06 -51.33 7.07
CA GLU A 100 29.40 -50.80 6.76
C GLU A 100 30.41 -51.11 7.88
N ILE A 101 30.00 -51.01 9.16
CA ILE A 101 30.83 -51.40 10.31
C ILE A 101 31.15 -52.90 10.30
N GLN A 102 30.19 -53.75 9.91
CA GLN A 102 30.43 -55.20 9.76
C GLN A 102 31.43 -55.47 8.63
N GLU A 103 31.27 -54.83 7.47
CA GLU A 103 32.20 -54.96 6.34
C GLU A 103 33.62 -54.49 6.67
N GLU A 104 33.76 -53.44 7.48
CA GLU A 104 35.04 -52.90 7.93
C GLU A 104 35.73 -53.81 8.94
N LYS A 105 34.98 -54.36 9.92
CA LYS A 105 35.50 -55.40 10.84
C LYS A 105 36.00 -56.64 10.09
N ILE A 106 35.27 -57.12 9.08
CA ILE A 106 35.67 -58.26 8.25
C ILE A 106 36.92 -57.94 7.40
N LYS A 107 37.21 -56.67 7.13
CA LYS A 107 38.46 -56.25 6.48
C LYS A 107 39.63 -56.26 7.45
N ASP A 108 39.47 -55.71 8.66
CA ASP A 108 40.52 -55.71 9.69
C ASP A 108 40.94 -57.12 10.09
N ASP A 109 39.98 -58.02 10.34
CA ASP A 109 40.26 -59.44 10.64
C ASP A 109 41.06 -60.16 9.54
N ARG A 110 41.04 -59.61 8.32
CA ARG A 110 41.77 -60.14 7.16
C ARG A 110 43.21 -59.63 7.07
N TRP A 111 43.52 -58.51 7.72
CA TRP A 111 44.87 -57.94 7.80
C TRP A 111 45.65 -58.44 9.04
N GLU A 112 44.96 -59.01 10.03
CA GLU A 112 45.58 -59.62 11.22
C GLU A 112 46.03 -61.09 11.02
N ARG A 113 45.80 -61.69 9.84
CA ARG A 113 46.35 -63.01 9.45
C ARG A 113 47.50 -62.88 8.48
#